data_AF-A0A842T097-F1
#
_entry.id   AF-A0A842T097-F1
#
_cell.length_a   1.000
_cell.length_b   1.000
_cell.length_c   1.000
_cell.angle_alpha   90.00
_cell.angle_beta   90.00
_cell.angle_gamma   90.00
#
_symmetry.space_group_name_H-M   'P 1'
#
loop_
_entity.id
_entity.type
_entity.pdbx_description
1 polymer ?
#
loop_
_entity_poly.entity_id
_entity_poly.type
_entity_poly.pdbx_seq_one_letter_code
_entity_poly.pdbx_strand_id
1 'polypeptide(L)'
;MWLNKILDVEEDIEKLRESIEKNIFDKIKKKKLTPLEFTILEAVFNLKTISGYDLINILNEQFAKTWEASSGTVYPILSKLEKNGYLESKKVKSPIGPLKNVYSLSEAGKQIIKMKVSDNFHDQLKYIENFLTELSIIYINSFPNAEREEKTEQIKSLLNNMFSNIMNRIPTNIKFPRFCPECGSKIEKQGVEFCSFCGTELRNRT
;
A
#
# COMPACT_ATOMS: atom_id res chain seq x y z
N MET A 1 4.45 -3.63 -11.87
CA MET A 1 3.29 -3.47 -10.97
C MET A 1 2.54 -4.78 -10.92
N TRP A 2 2.07 -5.23 -9.76
CA TRP A 2 1.22 -6.44 -9.65
C TRP A 2 -0.06 -6.38 -10.48
N LEU A 3 -0.33 -5.24 -11.15
CA LEU A 3 -1.53 -4.87 -11.90
C LEU A 3 -2.08 -5.89 -12.88
N ASN A 4 -1.29 -6.79 -13.44
CA ASN A 4 -1.75 -7.57 -14.60
C ASN A 4 -1.84 -9.08 -14.36
N LYS A 5 -1.54 -9.57 -13.15
CA LYS A 5 -1.64 -10.99 -12.80
C LYS A 5 -2.22 -11.18 -11.41
N ILE A 6 -2.92 -12.29 -11.22
CA ILE A 6 -3.24 -12.80 -9.89
C ILE A 6 -1.90 -13.07 -9.18
N LEU A 7 -1.73 -12.54 -7.98
CA LEU A 7 -0.58 -12.82 -7.15
C LEU A 7 -0.81 -14.13 -6.41
N ASP A 8 -0.03 -15.15 -6.73
CA ASP A 8 0.01 -16.37 -5.93
C ASP A 8 1.02 -16.21 -4.80
N VAL A 9 0.62 -16.50 -3.56
CA VAL A 9 1.47 -16.46 -2.37
C VAL A 9 1.67 -17.84 -1.73
N GLU A 10 1.30 -18.92 -2.42
CA GLU A 10 1.44 -20.29 -1.90
C GLU A 10 2.91 -20.63 -1.57
N GLU A 11 3.81 -20.51 -2.56
CA GLU A 11 5.24 -20.79 -2.38
C GLU A 11 5.87 -19.88 -1.31
N ASP A 12 5.38 -18.64 -1.21
CA ASP A 12 5.82 -17.71 -0.18
C ASP A 12 5.44 -18.21 1.22
N ILE A 13 4.22 -18.70 1.39
CA ILE A 13 3.77 -19.24 2.67
C ILE A 13 4.55 -20.51 3.04
N GLU A 14 4.86 -21.38 2.06
CA GLU A 14 5.64 -22.59 2.28
C GLU A 14 7.05 -22.27 2.81
N LYS A 15 7.78 -21.37 2.13
CA LYS A 15 9.09 -20.90 2.58
C LYS A 15 9.05 -20.26 3.98
N LEU A 16 8.02 -19.46 4.27
CA LEU A 16 7.89 -18.83 5.58
C LEU A 16 7.61 -19.84 6.70
N ARG A 17 6.85 -20.91 6.42
CA ARG A 17 6.58 -21.99 7.38
C ARG A 17 7.81 -22.81 7.75
N GLU A 18 8.87 -22.77 6.96
CA GLU A 18 10.15 -23.41 7.28
C GLU A 18 10.97 -22.59 8.27
N SER A 19 10.75 -21.27 8.35
CA SER A 19 11.59 -20.32 9.08
C SER A 19 10.89 -19.60 10.24
N ILE A 20 9.55 -19.64 10.31
CA ILE A 20 8.72 -18.94 11.31
C ILE A 20 7.69 -19.91 11.92
N GLU A 21 7.15 -19.59 13.10
CA GLU A 21 6.06 -20.35 13.74
C GLU A 21 4.95 -20.71 12.73
N LYS A 22 4.74 -22.01 12.51
CA LYS A 22 3.85 -22.52 11.44
C LYS A 22 2.40 -22.08 11.58
N ASN A 23 1.94 -21.88 12.82
CA ASN A 23 0.55 -21.62 13.17
C ASN A 23 0.03 -20.25 12.71
N ILE A 24 0.91 -19.26 12.47
CA ILE A 24 0.47 -17.91 12.07
C ILE A 24 -0.19 -17.91 10.69
N PHE A 25 0.19 -18.85 9.81
CA PHE A 25 -0.31 -18.97 8.45
C PHE A 25 -1.60 -19.80 8.34
N ASP A 26 -2.03 -20.48 9.39
CA ASP A 26 -3.20 -21.38 9.34
C ASP A 26 -4.52 -20.64 9.10
N LYS A 27 -4.55 -19.34 9.43
CA LYS A 27 -5.69 -18.46 9.16
C LYS A 27 -5.75 -18.01 7.69
N ILE A 28 -4.69 -18.25 6.89
CA ILE A 28 -4.67 -17.87 5.48
C ILE A 28 -5.50 -18.87 4.65
N LYS A 29 -6.68 -18.43 4.23
CA LYS A 29 -7.65 -19.26 3.48
C LYS A 29 -7.54 -19.14 1.97
N LYS A 30 -7.14 -17.97 1.47
CA LYS A 30 -7.06 -17.66 0.04
C LYS A 30 -5.66 -17.17 -0.27
N LYS A 31 -4.91 -17.88 -1.11
CA LYS A 31 -3.50 -17.57 -1.40
C LYS A 31 -3.29 -16.85 -2.74
N LYS A 32 -4.39 -16.63 -3.47
CA LYS A 32 -4.41 -15.90 -4.73
C LYS A 32 -5.00 -14.52 -4.49
N LEU A 33 -4.21 -13.45 -4.61
CA LEU A 33 -4.64 -12.07 -4.42
C LEU A 33 -4.81 -11.37 -5.77
N THR A 34 -5.84 -10.52 -5.88
CA THR A 34 -5.92 -9.59 -7.01
C THR A 34 -4.91 -8.45 -6.83
N PRO A 35 -4.58 -7.72 -7.90
CA PRO A 35 -3.69 -6.57 -7.79
C PRO A 35 -4.18 -5.52 -6.78
N LEU A 36 -5.48 -5.23 -6.80
CA LEU A 36 -6.10 -4.28 -5.87
C LEU A 36 -6.13 -4.80 -4.43
N GLU A 37 -6.38 -6.10 -4.22
CA GLU A 37 -6.25 -6.73 -2.90
C GLU A 37 -4.82 -6.53 -2.36
N PHE A 38 -3.79 -6.72 -3.19
CA PHE A 38 -2.40 -6.50 -2.79
C PHE A 38 -2.07 -5.03 -2.55
N THR A 39 -2.50 -4.10 -3.41
CA THR A 39 -2.30 -2.66 -3.21
C THR A 39 -2.93 -2.17 -1.89
N ILE A 40 -4.09 -2.69 -1.52
CA ILE A 40 -4.70 -2.40 -0.21
C ILE A 40 -3.81 -2.90 0.93
N LEU A 41 -3.25 -4.11 0.82
CA LEU A 41 -2.32 -4.64 1.82
C LEU A 41 -1.04 -3.80 1.93
N GLU A 42 -0.45 -3.35 0.82
CA GLU A 42 0.71 -2.44 0.79
C GLU A 42 0.41 -1.12 1.49
N ALA A 43 -0.76 -0.53 1.20
CA ALA A 43 -1.20 0.70 1.85
C ALA A 43 -1.32 0.52 3.36
N VAL A 44 -1.98 -0.56 3.82
CA VAL A 44 -2.11 -0.88 5.25
C VAL A 44 -0.73 -1.16 5.87
N PHE A 45 0.21 -1.81 5.17
CA PHE A 45 1.58 -2.05 5.66
C PHE A 45 2.32 -0.74 5.99
N ASN A 46 2.24 0.22 5.07
CA ASN A 46 2.89 1.52 5.18
C ASN A 46 2.23 2.41 6.24
N LEU A 47 0.93 2.25 6.47
CA LEU A 47 0.16 3.07 7.40
C LEU A 47 0.01 2.43 8.78
N LYS A 48 0.36 1.16 8.94
CA LYS A 48 0.21 0.33 10.15
C LYS A 48 -1.23 0.08 10.60
N THR A 49 -2.05 1.11 10.69
CA THR A 49 -3.46 1.02 11.09
C THR A 49 -4.25 2.10 10.39
N ILE A 50 -5.35 1.74 9.74
CA ILE A 50 -6.15 2.70 8.97
C ILE A 50 -7.64 2.36 8.93
N SER A 51 -8.50 3.38 8.89
CA SER A 51 -9.94 3.18 8.68
C SER A 51 -10.26 2.95 7.20
N GLY A 52 -11.37 2.27 6.89
CA GLY A 52 -11.76 2.08 5.49
C GLY A 52 -12.01 3.39 4.73
N TYR A 53 -12.51 4.42 5.41
CA TYR A 53 -12.73 5.75 4.85
C TYR A 53 -11.40 6.44 4.49
N ASP A 54 -10.44 6.45 5.42
CA ASP A 54 -9.13 7.06 5.17
C ASP A 54 -8.37 6.32 4.07
N LEU A 55 -8.53 4.99 4.01
CA LEU A 55 -7.92 4.17 2.95
C LEU A 55 -8.47 4.54 1.57
N ILE A 56 -9.78 4.78 1.45
CA ILE A 56 -10.39 5.25 0.19
C ILE A 56 -9.72 6.55 -0.29
N ASN A 57 -9.56 7.52 0.61
CA ASN A 57 -8.95 8.81 0.28
C ASN A 57 -7.50 8.63 -0.19
N ILE A 58 -6.71 7.81 0.53
CA ILE A 58 -5.31 7.54 0.17
C ILE A 58 -5.21 6.83 -1.18
N LEU A 59 -6.06 5.84 -1.46
CA LEU A 59 -6.07 5.16 -2.75
C LEU A 59 -6.40 6.13 -3.88
N ASN A 60 -7.40 7.01 -3.71
CA ASN A 60 -7.74 8.03 -4.71
C ASN A 60 -6.59 9.00 -5.02
N GLU A 61 -5.81 9.38 -4.00
CA GLU A 61 -4.58 10.16 -4.19
C GLU A 61 -3.51 9.35 -4.93
N GLN A 62 -3.29 8.09 -4.55
CA GLN A 62 -2.28 7.21 -5.16
C GLN A 62 -2.56 6.90 -6.63
N PHE A 63 -3.82 6.70 -7.01
CA PHE A 63 -4.22 6.43 -8.40
C PHE A 63 -4.33 7.68 -9.26
N ALA A 64 -3.91 8.86 -8.77
CA ALA A 64 -3.95 10.13 -9.49
C ALA A 64 -5.32 10.42 -10.13
N LYS A 65 -6.41 9.98 -9.48
CA LYS A 65 -7.80 10.08 -9.96
C LYS A 65 -8.10 9.37 -11.29
N THR A 66 -7.18 8.53 -11.80
CA THR A 66 -7.43 7.71 -13.00
C THR A 66 -8.37 6.53 -12.71
N TRP A 67 -8.48 6.16 -11.44
CA TRP A 67 -9.44 5.21 -10.92
C TRP A 67 -9.97 5.72 -9.56
N GLU A 68 -11.28 5.59 -9.33
CA GLU A 68 -11.91 6.01 -8.08
C GLU A 68 -12.18 4.81 -7.17
N ALA A 69 -11.48 4.78 -6.04
CA ALA A 69 -11.79 3.91 -4.93
C ALA A 69 -13.16 4.28 -4.35
N SER A 70 -14.12 3.36 -4.44
CA SER A 70 -15.45 3.53 -3.85
C SER A 70 -15.61 2.70 -2.57
N SER A 71 -16.56 3.11 -1.72
CA SER A 71 -16.96 2.30 -0.56
C SER A 71 -17.45 0.90 -0.97
N GLY A 72 -18.17 0.80 -2.08
CA GLY A 72 -18.65 -0.45 -2.66
C GLY A 72 -17.53 -1.39 -3.15
N THR A 73 -16.29 -0.90 -3.27
CA THR A 73 -15.13 -1.71 -3.65
C THR A 73 -14.21 -1.98 -2.46
N VAL A 74 -13.84 -0.94 -1.70
CA VAL A 74 -12.82 -1.04 -0.66
C VAL A 74 -13.31 -1.85 0.55
N TYR A 75 -14.52 -1.61 1.04
CA TYR A 75 -15.04 -2.33 2.22
C TYR A 75 -15.22 -3.84 1.99
N PRO A 76 -15.79 -4.28 0.84
CA PRO A 76 -15.83 -5.72 0.54
C PRO A 76 -14.45 -6.37 0.47
N ILE A 77 -13.45 -5.68 -0.10
CA ILE A 77 -12.08 -6.20 -0.15
C ILE A 77 -11.47 -6.30 1.26
N LEU A 78 -11.62 -5.28 2.10
CA LEU A 78 -11.15 -5.30 3.49
C LEU A 78 -11.77 -6.47 4.27
N SER A 79 -13.09 -6.65 4.17
CA SER A 79 -13.79 -7.77 4.82
C SER A 79 -13.29 -9.12 4.31
N LYS A 80 -13.03 -9.24 3.01
CA LYS A 80 -12.48 -10.46 2.40
C LYS A 80 -11.06 -10.75 2.86
N LEU A 81 -10.19 -9.75 2.90
CA LEU A 81 -8.80 -9.88 3.36
C LEU A 81 -8.73 -10.26 4.84
N GLU A 82 -9.59 -9.69 5.68
CA GLU A 82 -9.74 -10.06 7.09
C GLU A 82 -10.24 -11.51 7.24
N LYS A 83 -11.32 -11.89 6.53
CA LYS A 83 -11.85 -13.26 6.55
C LYS A 83 -10.80 -14.31 6.15
N ASN A 84 -9.89 -13.92 5.26
CA ASN A 84 -8.79 -14.74 4.76
C ASN A 84 -7.49 -14.59 5.56
N GLY A 85 -7.50 -13.91 6.71
CA GLY A 85 -6.38 -13.89 7.66
C GLY A 85 -5.24 -12.95 7.32
N TYR A 86 -5.35 -12.09 6.31
CA TYR A 86 -4.32 -11.10 5.98
C TYR A 86 -4.42 -9.83 6.84
N LEU A 87 -5.63 -9.49 7.24
CA LEU A 87 -5.93 -8.32 8.06
C LEU A 87 -6.57 -8.75 9.38
N GLU A 88 -6.46 -7.87 10.35
CA GLU A 88 -7.21 -7.86 11.59
C GLU A 88 -7.88 -6.50 11.71
N SER A 89 -9.09 -6.47 12.30
CA SER A 89 -9.78 -5.22 12.59
C SER A 89 -10.09 -5.07 14.07
N LYS A 90 -10.21 -3.81 14.49
CA LYS A 90 -10.72 -3.43 15.81
C LYS A 90 -11.73 -2.31 15.67
N LYS A 91 -12.77 -2.35 16.51
CA LYS A 91 -13.71 -1.24 16.66
C LYS A 91 -13.10 -0.20 17.56
N VAL A 92 -13.04 1.03 17.08
CA VAL A 92 -12.46 2.16 17.80
C VAL A 92 -13.47 3.29 17.90
N LYS A 93 -13.40 4.07 18.99
CA LYS A 93 -14.24 5.24 19.15
C LYS A 93 -13.99 6.22 18.02
N SER A 94 -15.07 6.65 17.36
CA SER A 94 -14.96 7.73 16.41
C SER A 94 -14.84 9.06 17.17
N PRO A 95 -14.02 10.00 16.66
CA PRO A 95 -14.21 11.42 16.84
C PRO A 95 -15.60 11.93 17.21
N ILE A 96 -16.52 11.65 16.30
CA ILE A 96 -17.88 12.16 16.19
C ILE A 96 -18.61 11.01 15.50
N GLY A 97 -19.70 10.53 16.10
CA GLY A 97 -20.52 9.44 15.54
C GLY A 97 -20.14 8.03 16.01
N PRO A 98 -20.61 6.99 15.30
CA PRO A 98 -20.55 5.60 15.75
C PRO A 98 -19.12 5.04 15.77
N LEU A 99 -18.93 3.89 16.43
CA LEU A 99 -17.66 3.15 16.38
C LEU A 99 -17.25 2.89 14.93
N LYS A 100 -15.97 3.12 14.61
CA LYS A 100 -15.40 2.82 13.29
C LYS A 100 -14.50 1.59 13.37
N ASN A 101 -14.43 0.83 12.28
CA ASN A 101 -13.43 -0.23 12.16
C ASN A 101 -12.12 0.37 11.64
N VAL A 102 -11.01 -0.01 12.28
CA VAL A 102 -9.67 0.22 11.74
C VAL A 102 -8.99 -1.11 11.51
N TYR A 103 -8.22 -1.18 10.43
CA TYR A 103 -7.59 -2.37 9.91
C TYR A 103 -6.08 -2.27 10.06
N SER A 104 -5.46 -3.38 10.44
CA SER A 104 -4.01 -3.59 10.44
C SER A 104 -3.70 -4.94 9.82
N LEU A 105 -2.48 -5.13 9.33
CA LEU A 105 -2.04 -6.47 8.91
C LEU A 105 -1.95 -7.41 10.10
N SER A 106 -2.44 -8.63 9.90
CA SER A 106 -2.09 -9.76 10.77
C SER A 106 -0.59 -10.04 10.68
N GLU A 107 -0.04 -10.84 11.58
CA GLU A 107 1.39 -11.19 11.50
C GLU A 107 1.72 -11.95 10.22
N ALA A 108 0.88 -12.92 9.83
CA ALA A 108 1.04 -13.61 8.54
C ALA A 108 0.97 -12.65 7.35
N GLY A 109 0.02 -11.70 7.34
CA GLY A 109 -0.11 -10.70 6.29
C GLY A 109 1.15 -9.83 6.15
N LYS A 110 1.79 -9.45 7.26
CA LYS A 110 3.04 -8.69 7.25
C LYS A 110 4.20 -9.50 6.64
N GLN A 111 4.35 -10.76 7.04
CA GLN A 111 5.45 -11.61 6.56
C GLN A 111 5.31 -11.88 5.05
N ILE A 112 4.09 -12.19 4.60
CA ILE A 112 3.81 -12.43 3.17
C ILE A 112 4.14 -11.21 2.32
N ILE A 113 3.69 -10.00 2.72
CA ILE A 113 4.00 -8.78 1.95
C ILE A 113 5.50 -8.55 1.88
N LYS A 114 6.20 -8.64 3.02
CA LYS A 114 7.65 -8.40 3.06
C LYS A 114 8.37 -9.31 2.08
N MET A 115 8.09 -10.61 2.14
CA MET A 115 8.77 -11.57 1.28
C MET A 115 8.38 -11.41 -0.18
N LYS A 116 7.09 -11.21 -0.47
CA LYS A 116 6.65 -11.03 -1.84
C LYS A 116 7.27 -9.78 -2.47
N VAL A 117 7.29 -8.66 -1.73
CA VAL A 117 7.91 -7.42 -2.20
C VAL A 117 9.41 -7.60 -2.37
N SER A 118 10.12 -8.22 -1.42
CA SER A 118 11.58 -8.41 -1.53
C SER A 118 11.95 -9.27 -2.73
N ASP A 119 11.25 -10.37 -2.94
CA ASP A 119 11.57 -11.35 -3.98
C ASP A 119 11.34 -10.79 -5.38
N ASN A 120 10.38 -9.88 -5.53
CA ASN A 120 9.98 -9.35 -6.83
C ASN A 120 10.47 -7.92 -7.09
N PHE A 121 11.12 -7.24 -6.15
CA PHE A 121 11.38 -5.80 -6.24
C PHE A 121 12.12 -5.39 -7.53
N HIS A 122 13.20 -6.08 -7.87
CA HIS A 122 14.00 -5.79 -9.05
C HIS A 122 13.23 -6.03 -10.35
N ASP A 123 12.50 -7.15 -10.43
CA ASP A 123 11.67 -7.47 -11.59
C ASP A 123 10.53 -6.44 -11.78
N GLN A 124 9.95 -5.95 -10.67
CA GLN A 124 8.94 -4.90 -10.71
C GLN A 124 9.52 -3.57 -11.23
N LEU A 125 10.73 -3.20 -10.81
CA LEU A 125 11.41 -2.01 -11.34
C LEU A 125 11.70 -2.17 -12.83
N LYS A 126 12.22 -3.32 -13.26
CA LYS A 126 12.51 -3.57 -14.67
C LYS A 126 11.25 -3.53 -15.53
N TYR A 127 10.14 -4.07 -15.02
CA TYR A 127 8.85 -3.98 -15.69
C TYR A 127 8.41 -2.52 -15.87
N ILE A 128 8.52 -1.68 -14.83
CA ILE A 128 8.13 -0.26 -14.91
C ILE A 128 9.01 0.48 -15.92
N GLU A 129 10.31 0.24 -15.92
CA GLU A 129 11.26 0.80 -16.88
C GLU A 129 10.86 0.45 -18.33
N ASN A 130 10.62 -0.84 -18.61
CA ASN A 130 10.20 -1.29 -19.92
C ASN A 130 8.83 -0.69 -20.32
N PHE A 131 7.87 -0.67 -19.39
CA PHE A 131 6.54 -0.13 -19.62
C PHE A 131 6.56 1.37 -19.96
N LEU A 132 7.33 2.16 -19.21
CA LEU A 132 7.50 3.59 -19.49
C LEU A 132 8.20 3.82 -20.83
N THR A 133 9.15 2.96 -21.19
CA THR A 133 9.84 3.03 -22.49
C THR A 133 8.87 2.81 -23.65
N GLU A 134 8.07 1.75 -23.60
CA GLU A 134 7.06 1.45 -24.63
C GLU A 134 6.01 2.57 -24.75
N LEU A 135 5.48 3.05 -23.63
CA LEU A 135 4.55 4.18 -23.64
C LEU A 135 5.17 5.45 -24.22
N SER A 136 6.44 5.72 -23.92
CA SER A 136 7.16 6.88 -24.45
C SER A 136 7.32 6.77 -25.97
N ILE A 137 7.68 5.59 -26.48
CA ILE A 137 7.79 5.33 -27.92
C ILE A 137 6.44 5.56 -28.62
N ILE A 138 5.34 5.03 -28.05
CA ILE A 138 4.00 5.23 -28.61
C ILE A 138 3.62 6.71 -28.60
N TYR A 139 3.85 7.41 -27.48
CA TYR A 139 3.56 8.83 -27.37
C TYR A 139 4.32 9.65 -28.40
N ILE A 140 5.64 9.44 -28.58
CA ILE A 140 6.45 10.16 -29.58
C ILE A 140 5.93 9.90 -30.99
N ASN A 141 5.61 8.65 -31.31
CA ASN A 141 5.12 8.28 -32.63
C ASN A 141 3.71 8.81 -32.93
N SER A 142 2.96 9.26 -31.93
CA SER A 142 1.66 9.92 -32.12
C SER A 142 1.75 11.34 -32.71
N PHE A 143 2.96 11.92 -32.84
CA PHE A 143 3.20 13.25 -33.40
C PHE A 143 3.88 13.22 -34.79
N PRO A 144 3.71 14.28 -35.62
CA PRO A 144 4.41 14.44 -36.90
C PRO A 144 5.93 14.38 -36.74
N ASN A 145 6.63 13.86 -37.76
CA ASN A 145 8.10 13.68 -37.71
C ASN A 145 8.86 14.95 -37.30
N ALA A 146 8.39 16.13 -37.73
CA ALA A 146 8.99 17.41 -37.39
C ALA A 146 8.96 17.75 -35.89
N GLU A 147 8.04 17.17 -35.12
CA GLU A 147 7.86 17.45 -33.68
C GLU A 147 8.50 16.36 -32.78
N ARG A 148 8.91 15.22 -33.34
CA ARG A 148 9.32 14.05 -32.53
C ARG A 148 10.55 14.30 -31.68
N GLU A 149 11.51 15.07 -32.17
CA GLU A 149 12.70 15.43 -31.43
C GLU A 149 12.35 16.28 -30.19
N GLU A 150 11.50 17.29 -30.37
CA GLU A 150 10.98 18.12 -29.27
C GLU A 150 10.23 17.27 -28.24
N LYS A 151 9.34 16.37 -28.68
CA LYS A 151 8.58 15.48 -27.79
C LYS A 151 9.49 14.50 -27.02
N THR A 152 10.56 14.04 -27.66
CA THR A 152 11.55 13.17 -27.02
C THR A 152 12.24 13.89 -25.87
N GLU A 153 12.68 15.13 -26.07
CA GLU A 153 13.32 15.92 -25.00
C GLU A 153 12.33 16.27 -23.88
N GLN A 154 11.07 16.58 -24.23
CA GLN A 154 10.00 16.78 -23.23
C GLN A 154 9.81 15.54 -22.34
N ILE A 155 9.72 14.34 -22.92
CA ILE A 155 9.57 13.10 -22.15
C ILE A 155 10.79 12.86 -21.27
N LYS A 156 12.01 12.99 -21.79
CA LYS A 156 13.23 12.80 -20.98
C LYS A 156 13.23 13.71 -19.75
N SER A 157 12.85 14.98 -19.94
CA SER A 157 12.71 15.94 -18.83
C SER A 157 11.65 15.51 -17.82
N LEU A 158 10.47 15.07 -18.27
CA LEU A 158 9.40 14.56 -17.41
C LEU A 158 9.85 13.32 -16.60
N LEU A 159 10.53 12.37 -17.25
CA LEU A 159 11.05 11.16 -16.62
C LEU A 159 12.11 11.52 -15.56
N ASN A 160 13.06 12.40 -15.89
CA ASN A 160 14.09 12.86 -14.95
C ASN A 160 13.46 13.51 -13.71
N ASN A 161 12.50 14.41 -13.90
CA ASN A 161 11.79 15.06 -12.79
C ASN A 161 11.01 14.05 -11.94
N MET A 162 10.36 13.07 -12.57
CA MET A 162 9.68 11.98 -11.87
C MET A 162 10.66 11.17 -11.01
N PHE A 163 11.82 10.77 -11.56
CA PHE A 163 12.84 10.05 -10.80
C PHE A 163 13.36 10.87 -9.62
N SER A 164 13.67 12.16 -9.82
CA SER A 164 14.06 13.05 -8.71
C SER A 164 12.99 13.13 -7.63
N ASN A 165 11.72 13.24 -8.01
CA ASN A 165 10.60 13.27 -7.07
C ASN A 165 10.47 11.96 -6.28
N ILE A 166 10.67 10.81 -6.91
CA ILE A 166 10.68 9.50 -6.25
C ILE A 166 11.81 9.46 -5.22
N MET A 167 13.04 9.79 -5.64
CA MET A 167 14.22 9.79 -4.76
C MET A 167 14.03 10.69 -3.54
N ASN A 168 13.44 11.87 -3.72
CA ASN A 168 13.14 12.80 -2.63
C ASN A 168 12.08 12.28 -1.64
N ARG A 169 11.19 11.38 -2.07
CA ARG A 169 10.11 10.82 -1.24
C ARG A 169 10.52 9.55 -0.50
N ILE A 170 11.59 8.88 -0.90
CA ILE A 170 12.11 7.69 -0.21
C ILE A 170 12.79 8.15 1.09
N PRO A 171 12.25 7.82 2.27
CA PRO A 171 12.84 8.26 3.53
C PRO A 171 14.13 7.49 3.83
N THR A 172 15.21 8.19 4.19
CA THR A 172 16.47 7.58 4.68
C THR A 172 16.33 6.96 6.07
N ASN A 173 15.30 7.36 6.82
CA ASN A 173 14.94 6.78 8.10
C ASN A 173 13.42 6.55 8.11
N ILE A 174 12.98 5.29 8.04
CA ILE A 174 11.56 4.94 7.90
C ILE A 174 10.82 5.30 9.20
N LYS A 175 10.25 6.50 9.25
CA LYS A 175 9.29 6.90 10.27
C LYS A 175 7.89 6.67 9.72
N PHE A 176 7.27 5.55 10.10
CA PHE A 176 5.87 5.30 9.76
C PHE A 176 4.96 6.36 10.40
N PRO A 177 3.91 6.83 9.70
CA PRO A 177 2.90 7.67 10.32
C PRO A 177 2.37 6.95 11.56
N ARG A 178 2.44 7.58 12.73
CA ARG A 178 1.88 6.98 13.95
C ARG A 178 0.38 7.21 13.95
N PHE A 179 -0.37 6.17 14.30
CA PHE A 179 -1.80 6.25 14.53
C PHE A 179 -2.09 5.89 15.99
N CYS A 180 -3.10 6.52 16.58
CA CYS A 180 -3.50 6.24 17.95
C CYS A 180 -3.96 4.77 18.07
N PRO A 181 -3.45 3.99 19.03
CA PRO A 181 -3.84 2.60 19.20
C PRO A 181 -5.30 2.45 19.64
N GLU A 182 -5.90 3.47 20.26
CA GLU A 182 -7.28 3.40 20.74
C GLU A 182 -8.31 3.93 19.74
N CYS A 183 -8.04 5.04 19.06
CA CYS A 183 -9.02 5.64 18.11
C CYS A 183 -8.63 5.53 16.63
N GLY A 184 -7.39 5.11 16.33
CA GLY A 184 -6.87 5.03 14.97
C GLY A 184 -6.69 6.37 14.26
N SER A 185 -6.75 7.50 14.97
CA SER A 185 -6.49 8.82 14.39
C SER A 185 -4.99 9.02 14.13
N LYS A 186 -4.64 9.68 13.02
CA LYS A 186 -3.25 10.02 12.67
C LYS A 186 -2.66 10.96 13.73
N ILE A 187 -1.42 10.69 14.14
CA ILE A 187 -0.67 11.50 15.10
C ILE A 187 0.32 12.35 14.30
N GLU A 188 0.13 13.67 14.32
CA GLU A 188 0.87 14.60 13.46
C GLU A 188 2.29 14.91 13.94
N LYS A 189 2.59 14.72 15.24
CA LYS A 189 3.89 15.08 15.85
C LYS A 189 4.50 13.91 16.63
N GLN A 190 5.83 13.88 16.73
CA GLN A 190 6.53 12.96 17.64
C GLN A 190 6.52 13.52 19.06
N GLY A 191 6.44 12.65 20.08
CA GLY A 191 6.46 13.04 21.50
C GLY A 191 5.14 13.52 22.10
N VAL A 192 4.00 13.29 21.42
CA VAL A 192 2.68 13.64 21.97
C VAL A 192 2.28 12.58 22.99
N GLU A 193 2.04 13.00 24.23
CA GLU A 193 1.66 12.11 25.35
C GLU A 193 0.23 11.59 25.23
N PHE A 194 -0.66 12.34 24.57
CA PHE A 194 -2.07 12.00 24.44
C PHE A 194 -2.57 12.18 23.01
N CYS A 195 -3.48 11.31 22.58
CA CYS A 195 -4.15 11.48 21.31
C CYS A 195 -5.02 12.74 21.33
N SER A 196 -4.79 13.67 20.40
CA SER A 196 -5.61 14.88 20.21
C SER A 196 -7.07 14.58 19.90
N PHE A 197 -7.38 13.33 19.52
CA PHE A 197 -8.73 12.92 19.17
C PHE A 197 -9.50 12.27 20.32
N CYS A 198 -8.95 11.21 20.90
CA CYS A 198 -9.67 10.41 21.92
C CYS A 198 -9.12 10.57 23.33
N GLY A 199 -8.09 11.39 23.53
CA GLY A 199 -7.46 11.61 24.84
C GLY A 199 -6.66 10.42 25.38
N THR A 200 -6.54 9.32 24.61
CA THR A 200 -5.76 8.15 25.04
C THR A 200 -4.30 8.50 25.17
N GLU A 201 -3.70 8.08 26.28
CA GLU A 201 -2.26 8.17 26.53
C GLU A 201 -1.46 7.30 25.53
N LEU A 202 -0.60 7.95 24.76
CA LEU A 202 0.25 7.34 23.74
C LEU A 202 1.57 6.88 24.38
N ARG A 203 1.48 5.94 25.34
CA ARG A 203 2.68 5.45 26.05
C ARG A 203 3.67 4.80 25.09
N ASN A 204 4.94 5.21 25.19
CA ASN A 204 6.08 4.43 24.70
C ASN A 204 6.14 3.13 25.51
N ARG A 205 5.53 2.04 25.03
CA ARG A 205 5.94 0.71 25.50
C ARG A 205 7.28 0.41 24.83
N THR A 206 8.33 0.53 25.63
CA THR A 206 9.70 0.06 25.40
C THR A 206 9.72 -1.33 24.79
#